data_AF-A0A917I731-F1
#
_entry.id   AF-A0A917I731-F1
#
_cell.length_a   1.000
_cell.length_b   1.000
_cell.length_c   1.000
_cell.angle_alpha   90.00
_cell.angle_beta   90.00
_cell.angle_gamma   90.00
#
_symmetry.space_group_name_H-M   'P 1'
#
loop_
_entity.id
_entity.type
_entity.pdbx_description
1 polymer ?
#
loop_
_entity_poly.entity_id
_entity_poly.type
_entity_poly.pdbx_seq_one_letter_code
_entity_poly.pdbx_strand_id
1 'polypeptide(L)'
;MDQVDLPLRRHSVFTPAPCALPWIQVAPGAPYFQTETGAAWHPIGGNEAISWAELDGLFRRRDLPAVDRYLGDLAQQGVTVLRLMLEYAQVRHRYFERPAGRFPPTMVQLWDDMFALCEKHGLRLLLTPVDTFWTWLHWCHHPYNRANGGPLADPSQMLLCVDTREFIKNRLAFATRRWGGSGALFAWDLWNEIHPAQGGDAAECFPEFIADLSHHVRRLELDLYGRSHPQTVSIFGPELEWRAHMPLKEPIFRHPDLDFATVHVYQQGTIDDPADTVAPALDMARHVRAHLAEIADGRPYCDSEHGPIHRFKDKKLNLPEAFDDEYFRHMQWAHLAAGGAGGGMRWPNRNPHRLTEGMRREQGKLARFLPEFDWLSFRREGIDVEVAADGAVHAMACGDDRQALVYLLRGDAVGPDGMLDRQAPALVVRVVVPGLADGEYRVTLWDPVAGEPRERLLAGSHEGALRACVPAFRTDLILAVRPAP
;
A
#
# COMPACT_ATOMS: atom_id res chain seq x y z
N MET A 1 -40.96 -52.90 26.32
CA MET A 1 -39.63 -53.43 26.00
C MET A 1 -39.40 -53.23 24.51
N ASP A 2 -38.59 -52.30 24.01
CA ASP A 2 -37.65 -51.40 24.66
C ASP A 2 -37.59 -50.10 23.85
N GLN A 3 -37.85 -48.97 24.53
CA GLN A 3 -37.49 -47.64 24.05
C GLN A 3 -36.00 -47.45 24.33
N VAL A 4 -35.23 -47.15 23.29
CA VAL A 4 -33.82 -46.75 23.44
C VAL A 4 -33.78 -45.22 23.43
N ASP A 5 -33.61 -44.65 24.62
CA ASP A 5 -33.30 -43.24 24.85
C ASP A 5 -31.94 -42.88 24.22
N LEU A 6 -31.93 -41.90 23.32
CA LEU A 6 -30.73 -41.22 22.87
C LEU A 6 -30.63 -39.86 23.59
N PRO A 7 -29.48 -39.52 24.21
CA PRO A 7 -29.39 -38.35 25.05
C PRO A 7 -29.34 -37.05 24.22
N LEU A 8 -30.22 -36.12 24.58
CA LEU A 8 -30.18 -34.70 24.24
C LEU A 8 -28.79 -34.12 24.55
N ARG A 9 -27.96 -33.92 23.52
CA ARG A 9 -26.74 -33.12 23.64
C ARG A 9 -27.13 -31.66 23.82
N ARG A 10 -26.91 -31.19 25.04
CA ARG A 10 -27.02 -29.80 25.47
C ARG A 10 -26.29 -28.87 24.50
N HIS A 11 -26.96 -27.79 24.14
CA HIS A 11 -26.42 -26.64 23.44
C HIS A 11 -25.10 -26.20 24.07
N SER A 12 -24.01 -26.38 23.33
CA SER A 12 -22.75 -25.71 23.63
C SER A 12 -22.88 -24.26 23.20
N VAL A 13 -22.98 -23.40 24.21
CA VAL A 13 -22.54 -22.00 24.30
C VAL A 13 -22.13 -21.39 22.96
N PHE A 14 -22.95 -20.44 22.50
CA PHE A 14 -22.59 -19.44 21.50
C PHE A 14 -21.22 -18.86 21.88
N THR A 15 -20.17 -19.32 21.22
CA THR A 15 -18.94 -18.55 21.15
C THR A 15 -19.32 -17.39 20.24
N PRO A 16 -19.22 -16.11 20.66
CA PRO A 16 -19.49 -15.03 19.72
C PRO A 16 -18.59 -15.28 18.51
N ALA A 17 -19.20 -15.38 17.33
CA ALA A 17 -18.42 -15.33 16.09
C ALA A 17 -17.48 -14.13 16.23
N PRO A 18 -16.18 -14.26 15.93
CA PRO A 18 -15.30 -13.09 15.92
C PRO A 18 -16.03 -12.01 15.12
N CYS A 19 -16.25 -10.85 15.76
CA CYS A 19 -16.99 -9.76 15.16
C CYS A 19 -16.36 -9.53 13.77
N ALA A 20 -17.14 -9.75 12.71
CA ALA A 20 -16.62 -9.65 11.35
C ALA A 20 -15.91 -8.30 11.20
N LEU A 21 -14.70 -8.31 10.63
CA LEU A 21 -13.95 -7.06 10.49
C LEU A 21 -14.82 -6.05 9.73
N PRO A 22 -14.90 -4.79 10.19
CA PRO A 22 -15.66 -3.79 9.47
C PRO A 22 -15.06 -3.61 8.08
N TRP A 23 -15.90 -3.38 7.07
CA TRP A 23 -15.43 -3.05 5.73
C TRP A 23 -14.68 -1.71 5.73
N ILE A 24 -13.81 -1.51 4.76
CA ILE A 24 -13.14 -0.22 4.54
C ILE A 24 -13.82 0.49 3.38
N GLN A 25 -13.95 1.80 3.49
CA GLN A 25 -14.48 2.69 2.48
C GLN A 25 -13.61 3.94 2.37
N VAL A 26 -13.72 4.66 1.26
CA VAL A 26 -13.17 6.02 1.16
C VAL A 26 -13.89 6.91 2.16
N ALA A 27 -13.13 7.72 2.90
CA ALA A 27 -13.70 8.64 3.87
C ALA A 27 -14.54 9.73 3.16
N PRO A 28 -15.80 9.94 3.55
CA PRO A 28 -16.61 11.02 3.00
C PRO A 28 -15.97 12.37 3.29
N GLY A 29 -15.52 13.05 2.25
CA GLY A 29 -14.94 14.37 2.38
C GLY A 29 -13.57 14.41 3.04
N ALA A 30 -12.80 13.32 3.04
CA ALA A 30 -11.37 13.34 3.38
C ALA A 30 -10.59 12.41 2.43
N PRO A 31 -9.33 12.74 2.08
CA PRO A 31 -8.56 11.99 1.09
C PRO A 31 -7.91 10.71 1.69
N TYR A 32 -8.63 10.05 2.58
CA TYR A 32 -8.19 8.88 3.34
C TYR A 32 -9.26 7.80 3.35
N PHE A 33 -9.02 6.74 4.09
CA PHE A 33 -9.96 5.64 4.26
C PHE A 33 -10.53 5.63 5.68
N GLN A 34 -11.67 4.98 5.83
CA GLN A 34 -12.29 4.73 7.12
C GLN A 34 -12.92 3.35 7.17
N THR A 35 -13.13 2.82 8.36
CA THR A 35 -14.01 1.67 8.57
C THR A 35 -15.46 2.04 8.28
N GLU A 36 -16.31 1.07 7.98
CA GLU A 36 -17.75 1.28 7.86
C GLU A 36 -18.40 1.79 9.15
N THR A 37 -17.72 1.61 10.28
CA THR A 37 -18.09 2.16 11.60
C THR A 37 -17.58 3.57 11.85
N GLY A 38 -16.88 4.20 10.90
CA GLY A 38 -16.45 5.60 10.95
C GLY A 38 -15.11 5.85 11.65
N ALA A 39 -14.28 4.83 11.87
CA ALA A 39 -12.93 5.03 12.40
C ALA A 39 -11.93 5.26 11.24
N ALA A 40 -11.03 6.23 11.39
CA ALA A 40 -9.94 6.44 10.44
C ALA A 40 -9.12 5.16 10.24
N TRP A 41 -8.74 4.87 9.00
CA TRP A 41 -7.94 3.71 8.64
C TRP A 41 -6.90 4.07 7.59
N HIS A 42 -5.69 3.53 7.74
CA HIS A 42 -4.58 3.77 6.82
C HIS A 42 -3.98 2.44 6.34
N PRO A 43 -3.64 2.32 5.04
CA PRO A 43 -2.84 1.20 4.55
C PRO A 43 -1.40 1.31 5.08
N ILE A 44 -1.06 0.39 5.98
CA ILE A 44 0.32 0.15 6.44
C ILE A 44 0.62 -1.30 6.06
N GLY A 45 1.49 -1.49 5.08
CA GLY A 45 1.61 -2.80 4.44
C GLY A 45 2.82 -2.97 3.55
N GLY A 46 2.90 -4.14 2.95
CA GLY A 46 3.91 -4.48 1.95
C GLY A 46 3.35 -5.53 0.99
N ASN A 47 4.14 -5.81 -0.05
CA ASN A 47 3.80 -6.87 -0.99
C ASN A 47 4.18 -8.23 -0.41
N GLU A 48 3.34 -9.23 -0.67
CA GLU A 48 3.53 -10.64 -0.32
C GLU A 48 3.14 -11.51 -1.53
N ALA A 49 3.59 -12.76 -1.54
CA ALA A 49 3.09 -13.73 -2.50
C ALA A 49 2.88 -15.10 -1.87
N ILE A 50 1.86 -15.80 -2.38
CA ILE A 50 1.48 -17.15 -1.95
C ILE A 50 2.55 -18.23 -2.20
N SER A 51 3.63 -17.89 -2.92
CA SER A 51 4.79 -18.77 -3.14
C SER A 51 6.03 -18.38 -2.35
N TRP A 52 6.00 -17.27 -1.61
CA TRP A 52 7.14 -16.84 -0.79
C TRP A 52 7.15 -17.55 0.55
N ALA A 53 8.34 -17.63 1.15
CA ALA A 53 8.62 -18.48 2.31
C ALA A 53 7.57 -18.36 3.43
N GLU A 54 7.12 -17.15 3.73
CA GLU A 54 6.21 -16.87 4.85
C GLU A 54 4.77 -17.33 4.59
N LEU A 55 4.33 -17.41 3.32
CA LEU A 55 2.96 -17.83 2.95
C LEU A 55 2.90 -19.18 2.22
N ASP A 56 4.05 -19.73 1.84
CA ASP A 56 4.18 -21.00 1.12
C ASP A 56 3.52 -22.19 1.87
N GLY A 57 3.44 -22.09 3.20
CA GLY A 57 2.77 -23.06 4.07
C GLY A 57 1.24 -23.17 3.86
N LEU A 58 0.59 -22.18 3.25
CA LEU A 58 -0.85 -22.22 2.97
C LEU A 58 -1.24 -23.28 1.94
N PHE A 59 -0.38 -23.48 0.93
CA PHE A 59 -0.67 -24.40 -0.17
C PHE A 59 -0.76 -25.85 0.36
N ARG A 60 -1.95 -26.46 0.22
CA ARG A 60 -2.26 -27.79 0.78
C ARG A 60 -2.09 -27.86 2.30
N ARG A 61 -2.15 -26.72 3.00
CA ARG A 61 -1.98 -26.63 4.46
C ARG A 61 -0.68 -27.26 4.97
N ARG A 62 0.41 -27.11 4.20
CA ARG A 62 1.69 -27.73 4.53
C ARG A 62 2.20 -27.27 5.89
N ASP A 63 2.02 -25.98 6.23
CA ASP A 63 2.37 -25.42 7.54
C ASP A 63 1.50 -24.19 7.86
N LEU A 64 0.21 -24.42 8.12
CA LEU A 64 -0.69 -23.34 8.56
C LEU A 64 -0.25 -22.66 9.87
N PRO A 65 0.25 -23.38 10.90
CA PRO A 65 0.69 -22.74 12.13
C PRO A 65 1.82 -21.73 11.94
N ALA A 66 2.76 -21.95 11.01
CA ALA A 66 3.78 -20.96 10.69
C ALA A 66 3.19 -19.70 10.08
N VAL A 67 2.26 -19.84 9.13
CA VAL A 67 1.58 -18.70 8.49
C VAL A 67 0.75 -17.93 9.51
N ASP A 68 0.02 -18.64 10.39
CA ASP A 68 -0.77 -18.04 11.47
C ASP A 68 0.09 -17.19 12.42
N ARG A 69 1.27 -17.69 12.81
CA ARG A 69 2.23 -16.92 13.61
C ARG A 69 2.74 -15.70 12.86
N TYR A 70 3.14 -15.88 11.60
CA TYR A 70 3.64 -14.77 10.76
C TYR A 70 2.61 -13.63 10.66
N LEU A 71 1.37 -13.95 10.33
CA LEU A 71 0.30 -12.96 10.24
C LEU A 71 0.02 -12.28 11.59
N GLY A 72 0.07 -13.04 12.69
CA GLY A 72 -0.01 -12.47 14.04
C GLY A 72 1.11 -11.49 14.35
N ASP A 73 2.34 -11.80 13.95
CA ASP A 73 3.51 -10.94 14.15
C ASP A 73 3.39 -9.65 13.31
N LEU A 74 2.89 -9.73 12.08
CA LEU A 74 2.61 -8.54 11.25
C LEU A 74 1.60 -7.61 11.92
N ALA A 75 0.49 -8.15 12.41
CA ALA A 75 -0.54 -7.36 13.09
C ALA A 75 0.00 -6.68 14.35
N GLN A 76 0.86 -7.38 15.13
CA GLN A 76 1.53 -6.80 16.29
C GLN A 76 2.51 -5.67 15.93
N GLN A 77 3.08 -5.70 14.72
CA GLN A 77 3.93 -4.64 14.17
C GLN A 77 3.12 -3.53 13.47
N GLY A 78 1.80 -3.44 13.70
CA GLY A 78 0.97 -2.36 13.19
C GLY A 78 0.68 -2.43 11.68
N VAL A 79 0.98 -3.55 11.02
CA VAL A 79 0.56 -3.81 9.65
C VAL A 79 -0.96 -3.95 9.62
N THR A 80 -1.60 -3.26 8.67
CA THR A 80 -3.07 -3.26 8.50
C THR A 80 -3.50 -3.96 7.22
N VAL A 81 -2.61 -4.05 6.23
CA VAL A 81 -2.93 -4.60 4.90
C VAL A 81 -1.72 -5.31 4.28
N LEU A 82 -1.99 -6.37 3.53
CA LEU A 82 -1.05 -7.05 2.65
C LEU A 82 -1.52 -6.89 1.22
N ARG A 83 -0.60 -6.57 0.31
CA ARG A 83 -0.89 -6.63 -1.13
C ARG A 83 -0.48 -7.98 -1.69
N LEU A 84 -1.41 -8.65 -2.37
CA LEU A 84 -1.16 -9.93 -3.01
C LEU A 84 -1.83 -10.01 -4.38
N MET A 85 -1.24 -10.85 -5.23
CA MET A 85 -1.87 -11.32 -6.46
C MET A 85 -2.61 -12.63 -6.17
N LEU A 86 -3.90 -12.69 -6.52
CA LEU A 86 -4.75 -13.88 -6.41
C LEU A 86 -4.12 -15.09 -7.11
N GLU A 87 -3.48 -14.81 -8.24
CA GLU A 87 -2.60 -15.71 -8.97
C GLU A 87 -1.20 -15.09 -9.05
N TYR A 88 -0.21 -15.74 -8.43
CA TYR A 88 1.19 -15.38 -8.60
C TYR A 88 1.88 -16.41 -9.51
N ALA A 89 2.08 -16.05 -10.78
CA ALA A 89 2.41 -16.96 -11.88
C ALA A 89 3.90 -17.38 -11.91
N GLN A 90 4.64 -17.12 -10.84
CA GLN A 90 6.04 -17.50 -10.68
C GLN A 90 6.26 -19.01 -10.77
N VAL A 91 5.35 -19.82 -10.20
CA VAL A 91 5.47 -21.28 -10.15
C VAL A 91 4.31 -21.98 -10.85
N ARG A 92 4.61 -23.01 -11.63
CA ARG A 92 3.64 -23.65 -12.57
C ARG A 92 2.54 -24.49 -11.91
N HIS A 93 2.60 -24.70 -10.59
CA HIS A 93 1.66 -25.56 -9.86
C HIS A 93 0.68 -24.77 -8.99
N ARG A 94 0.65 -23.44 -9.13
CA ARG A 94 -0.19 -22.52 -8.33
C ARG A 94 -0.96 -21.50 -9.16
N TYR A 95 -1.21 -21.82 -10.43
CA TYR A 95 -2.20 -21.08 -11.20
C TYR A 95 -3.56 -21.16 -10.49
N PHE A 96 -4.22 -20.03 -10.34
CA PHE A 96 -5.57 -19.94 -9.78
C PHE A 96 -6.60 -20.62 -10.68
N GLU A 97 -6.29 -20.76 -11.97
CA GLU A 97 -7.07 -21.54 -12.93
C GLU A 97 -6.21 -22.61 -13.61
N ARG A 98 -6.72 -23.84 -13.75
CA ARG A 98 -6.08 -24.86 -14.57
C ARG A 98 -7.05 -25.99 -14.97
N PRO A 99 -7.47 -26.10 -16.25
CA PRO A 99 -7.33 -25.10 -17.34
C PRO A 99 -8.06 -23.79 -17.03
N ALA A 100 -7.98 -22.80 -17.95
CA ALA A 100 -8.72 -21.54 -17.84
C ALA A 100 -10.21 -21.78 -17.52
N GLY A 101 -10.76 -20.98 -16.61
CA GLY A 101 -12.13 -21.08 -16.10
C GLY A 101 -12.39 -22.23 -15.11
N ARG A 102 -11.37 -23.01 -14.72
CA ARG A 102 -11.49 -24.04 -13.67
C ARG A 102 -10.57 -23.75 -12.50
N PHE A 103 -11.17 -23.42 -11.35
CA PHE A 103 -10.44 -23.12 -10.12
C PHE A 103 -10.02 -24.41 -9.39
N PRO A 104 -8.71 -24.72 -9.24
CA PRO A 104 -8.28 -25.91 -8.53
C PRO A 104 -8.67 -25.86 -7.05
N PRO A 105 -9.27 -26.92 -6.47
CA PRO A 105 -9.72 -26.91 -5.07
C PRO A 105 -8.63 -26.57 -4.05
N THR A 106 -7.36 -26.93 -4.34
CA THR A 106 -6.22 -26.61 -3.49
C THR A 106 -5.88 -25.12 -3.48
N MET A 107 -6.12 -24.41 -4.58
CA MET A 107 -5.95 -22.95 -4.64
C MET A 107 -7.11 -22.24 -3.95
N VAL A 108 -8.34 -22.76 -4.10
CA VAL A 108 -9.51 -22.26 -3.37
C VAL A 108 -9.29 -22.41 -1.86
N GLN A 109 -8.85 -23.57 -1.38
CA GLN A 109 -8.51 -23.81 0.03
C GLN A 109 -7.43 -22.87 0.54
N LEU A 110 -6.39 -22.60 -0.25
CA LEU A 110 -5.32 -21.67 0.13
C LEU A 110 -5.91 -20.30 0.48
N TRP A 111 -6.78 -19.78 -0.38
CA TRP A 111 -7.39 -18.47 -0.19
C TRP A 111 -8.46 -18.47 0.91
N ASP A 112 -9.23 -19.55 1.08
CA ASP A 112 -10.12 -19.70 2.25
C ASP A 112 -9.37 -19.56 3.57
N ASP A 113 -8.23 -20.25 3.70
CA ASP A 113 -7.41 -20.19 4.91
C ASP A 113 -6.75 -18.82 5.05
N MET A 114 -6.31 -18.19 3.94
CA MET A 114 -5.76 -16.83 3.97
C MET A 114 -6.77 -15.82 4.50
N PHE A 115 -7.99 -15.79 3.95
CA PHE A 115 -9.05 -14.88 4.41
C PHE A 115 -9.42 -15.14 5.87
N ALA A 116 -9.56 -16.40 6.29
CA ALA A 116 -9.88 -16.74 7.68
C ALA A 116 -8.77 -16.31 8.66
N LEU A 117 -7.49 -16.47 8.29
CA LEU A 117 -6.37 -16.03 9.11
C LEU A 117 -6.26 -14.49 9.15
N CYS A 118 -6.51 -13.80 8.04
CA CYS A 118 -6.57 -12.35 8.02
C CYS A 118 -7.68 -11.81 8.92
N GLU A 119 -8.89 -12.39 8.87
CA GLU A 119 -9.99 -12.04 9.77
C GLU A 119 -9.62 -12.24 11.24
N LYS A 120 -8.98 -13.38 11.55
CA LYS A 120 -8.52 -13.70 12.91
C LYS A 120 -7.57 -12.64 13.47
N HIS A 121 -6.66 -12.10 12.66
CA HIS A 121 -5.61 -11.17 13.09
C HIS A 121 -5.93 -9.69 12.84
N GLY A 122 -7.08 -9.38 12.25
CA GLY A 122 -7.41 -7.99 11.90
C GLY A 122 -6.63 -7.45 10.70
N LEU A 123 -6.06 -8.32 9.86
CA LEU A 123 -5.34 -7.95 8.65
C LEU A 123 -6.28 -7.87 7.45
N ARG A 124 -5.92 -7.05 6.47
CA ARG A 124 -6.68 -6.90 5.22
C ARG A 124 -5.85 -7.21 3.99
N LEU A 125 -6.52 -7.35 2.86
CA LEU A 125 -5.93 -7.69 1.56
C LEU A 125 -6.26 -6.60 0.54
N LEU A 126 -5.22 -6.04 -0.08
CA LEU A 126 -5.31 -5.39 -1.39
C LEU A 126 -5.04 -6.49 -2.43
N LEU A 127 -6.08 -6.91 -3.16
CA LEU A 127 -6.05 -8.13 -3.96
C LEU A 127 -6.19 -7.81 -5.44
N THR A 128 -5.20 -8.24 -6.23
CA THR A 128 -5.24 -8.15 -7.69
C THR A 128 -5.51 -9.51 -8.33
N PRO A 129 -6.36 -9.62 -9.37
CA PRO A 129 -6.74 -10.92 -9.92
C PRO A 129 -5.57 -11.60 -10.65
N VAL A 130 -4.58 -10.84 -11.12
CA VAL A 130 -3.52 -11.32 -12.02
C VAL A 130 -2.15 -10.80 -11.61
N ASP A 131 -1.14 -11.61 -11.87
CA ASP A 131 0.26 -11.21 -11.95
C ASP A 131 0.60 -10.97 -13.42
N THR A 132 1.12 -9.79 -13.77
CA THR A 132 1.46 -9.47 -15.16
C THR A 132 2.90 -9.80 -15.51
N PHE A 133 3.83 -9.72 -14.55
CA PHE A 133 5.25 -9.94 -14.80
C PHE A 133 5.56 -11.42 -15.08
N TRP A 134 5.20 -12.34 -14.17
CA TRP A 134 5.51 -13.75 -14.40
C TRP A 134 4.60 -14.37 -15.47
N THR A 135 3.39 -13.84 -15.66
CA THR A 135 2.54 -14.25 -16.77
C THR A 135 3.21 -13.97 -18.11
N TRP A 136 3.86 -12.82 -18.25
CA TRP A 136 4.65 -12.51 -19.45
C TRP A 136 5.83 -13.47 -19.62
N LEU A 137 6.64 -13.66 -18.57
CA LEU A 137 7.84 -14.51 -18.64
C LEU A 137 7.54 -16.01 -18.82
N HIS A 138 6.43 -16.49 -18.26
CA HIS A 138 6.02 -17.90 -18.28
C HIS A 138 4.81 -18.16 -19.17
N TRP A 139 4.57 -17.29 -20.17
CA TRP A 139 3.37 -17.31 -21.01
C TRP A 139 3.06 -18.67 -21.63
N CYS A 140 4.10 -19.42 -22.06
CA CYS A 140 3.94 -20.74 -22.67
C CYS A 140 3.23 -21.76 -21.77
N HIS A 141 3.20 -21.53 -20.45
CA HIS A 141 2.54 -22.40 -19.47
C HIS A 141 1.25 -21.80 -18.92
N HIS A 142 0.97 -20.53 -19.21
CA HIS A 142 -0.17 -19.83 -18.63
C HIS A 142 -1.49 -20.43 -19.15
N PRO A 143 -2.51 -20.61 -18.30
CA PRO A 143 -3.81 -21.17 -18.70
C PRO A 143 -4.51 -20.42 -19.83
N TYR A 144 -4.31 -19.10 -19.93
CA TYR A 144 -4.90 -18.28 -21.00
C TYR A 144 -4.22 -18.45 -22.36
N ASN A 145 -3.05 -19.10 -22.42
CA ASN A 145 -2.39 -19.39 -23.68
C ASN A 145 -3.19 -20.43 -24.48
N ARG A 146 -3.38 -20.19 -25.78
CA ARG A 146 -4.09 -21.06 -26.72
C ARG A 146 -3.51 -22.46 -26.82
N ALA A 147 -2.20 -22.61 -26.70
CA ALA A 147 -1.55 -23.91 -26.64
C ALA A 147 -1.97 -24.74 -25.40
N ASN A 148 -2.45 -24.08 -24.35
CA ASN A 148 -2.95 -24.69 -23.11
C ASN A 148 -4.49 -24.73 -23.04
N GLY A 149 -5.18 -24.40 -24.14
CA GLY A 149 -6.65 -24.37 -24.23
C GLY A 149 -7.30 -23.04 -23.86
N GLY A 150 -6.53 -21.98 -23.64
CA GLY A 150 -7.05 -20.62 -23.45
C GLY A 150 -7.34 -19.87 -24.77
N PRO A 151 -7.81 -18.62 -24.71
CA PRO A 151 -8.19 -17.86 -25.91
C PRO A 151 -7.02 -17.15 -26.61
N LEU A 152 -5.93 -16.85 -25.89
CA LEU A 152 -4.90 -15.92 -26.37
C LEU A 152 -3.73 -16.62 -27.06
N ALA A 153 -3.34 -16.10 -28.23
CA ALA A 153 -2.09 -16.49 -28.85
C ALA A 153 -0.87 -15.87 -28.12
N ASP A 154 -0.99 -14.60 -27.71
CA ASP A 154 0.11 -13.78 -27.21
C ASP A 154 -0.37 -12.88 -26.06
N PRO A 155 0.45 -12.61 -25.02
CA PRO A 155 0.05 -11.76 -23.90
C PRO A 155 -0.15 -10.30 -24.29
N SER A 156 0.35 -9.84 -25.45
CA SER A 156 0.13 -8.47 -25.94
C SER A 156 -1.32 -8.13 -26.27
N GLN A 157 -2.20 -9.12 -26.29
CA GLN A 157 -3.63 -8.97 -26.58
C GLN A 157 -4.50 -9.11 -25.33
N MET A 158 -3.91 -9.17 -24.13
CA MET A 158 -4.62 -9.41 -22.87
C MET A 158 -5.74 -8.40 -22.59
N LEU A 159 -5.50 -7.12 -22.87
CA LEU A 159 -6.48 -6.05 -22.60
C LEU A 159 -7.53 -5.93 -23.71
N LEU A 160 -7.26 -6.51 -24.89
CA LEU A 160 -8.09 -6.39 -26.10
C LEU A 160 -9.03 -7.59 -26.32
N CYS A 161 -8.64 -8.76 -25.82
CA CYS A 161 -9.36 -10.01 -26.06
C CYS A 161 -10.61 -10.12 -25.18
N VAL A 162 -11.80 -10.07 -25.80
CA VAL A 162 -13.09 -10.19 -25.12
C VAL A 162 -13.20 -11.50 -24.33
N ASP A 163 -12.78 -12.62 -24.91
CA ASP A 163 -12.84 -13.93 -24.23
C ASP A 163 -11.95 -13.97 -22.99
N THR A 164 -10.76 -13.35 -23.04
CA THR A 164 -9.88 -13.23 -21.87
C THR A 164 -10.51 -12.37 -20.79
N ARG A 165 -11.15 -11.27 -21.19
CA ARG A 165 -11.86 -10.40 -20.27
C ARG A 165 -12.97 -11.13 -19.53
N GLU A 166 -13.69 -12.02 -20.20
CA GLU A 166 -14.70 -12.88 -19.55
C GLU A 166 -14.06 -13.86 -18.55
N PHE A 167 -12.88 -14.43 -18.81
CA PHE A 167 -12.17 -15.22 -17.79
C PHE A 167 -11.77 -14.37 -16.57
N ILE A 168 -11.27 -13.15 -16.78
CA ILE A 168 -10.89 -12.23 -15.70
C ILE A 168 -12.12 -11.84 -14.87
N LYS A 169 -13.25 -11.52 -15.52
CA LYS A 169 -14.53 -11.27 -14.83
C LYS A 169 -14.97 -12.49 -14.03
N ASN A 170 -14.91 -13.69 -14.60
CA ASN A 170 -15.28 -14.92 -13.89
C ASN A 170 -14.39 -15.19 -12.68
N ARG A 171 -13.09 -14.89 -12.77
CA ARG A 171 -12.14 -14.94 -11.65
C ARG A 171 -12.55 -13.98 -10.53
N LEU A 172 -12.77 -12.72 -10.86
CA LEU A 172 -13.23 -11.70 -9.91
C LEU A 172 -14.59 -12.06 -9.33
N ALA A 173 -15.53 -12.57 -10.13
CA ALA A 173 -16.85 -12.98 -9.68
C ALA A 173 -16.82 -14.19 -8.74
N PHE A 174 -15.92 -15.14 -8.99
CA PHE A 174 -15.69 -16.27 -8.08
C PHE A 174 -15.14 -15.77 -6.74
N ALA A 175 -14.09 -14.96 -6.78
CA ALA A 175 -13.46 -14.40 -5.59
C ALA A 175 -14.44 -13.52 -4.79
N THR A 176 -15.21 -12.68 -5.48
CA THR A 176 -16.26 -11.83 -4.89
C THR A 176 -17.30 -12.66 -4.16
N ARG A 177 -17.91 -13.66 -4.81
CA ARG A 177 -18.95 -14.48 -4.17
C ARG A 177 -18.45 -15.24 -2.95
N ARG A 178 -17.18 -15.64 -2.94
CA ARG A 178 -16.60 -16.50 -1.91
C ARG A 178 -16.02 -15.72 -0.73
N TRP A 179 -15.31 -14.64 -1.02
CA TRP A 179 -14.53 -13.88 -0.05
C TRP A 179 -14.90 -12.40 0.01
N GLY A 180 -15.62 -11.87 -0.98
CA GLY A 180 -16.05 -10.47 -1.02
C GLY A 180 -17.09 -10.08 0.03
N GLY A 181 -17.59 -11.02 0.85
CA GLY A 181 -18.37 -10.70 2.05
C GLY A 181 -17.50 -10.34 3.27
N SER A 182 -16.22 -10.75 3.24
CA SER A 182 -15.29 -10.64 4.35
C SER A 182 -14.73 -9.22 4.46
N GLY A 183 -14.69 -8.69 5.67
CA GLY A 183 -13.94 -7.45 5.92
C GLY A 183 -12.44 -7.60 5.71
N ALA A 184 -11.87 -8.81 5.69
CA ALA A 184 -10.46 -8.99 5.36
C ALA A 184 -10.12 -8.56 3.92
N LEU A 185 -11.09 -8.34 3.04
CA LEU A 185 -10.84 -7.62 1.80
C LEU A 185 -10.82 -6.11 2.08
N PHE A 186 -9.69 -5.45 1.81
CA PHE A 186 -9.62 -3.99 1.83
C PHE A 186 -10.14 -3.43 0.50
N ALA A 187 -9.57 -3.88 -0.62
CA ALA A 187 -9.85 -3.32 -1.93
C ALA A 187 -9.48 -4.28 -3.06
N TRP A 188 -10.10 -4.08 -4.22
CA TRP A 188 -9.73 -4.72 -5.47
C TRP A 188 -8.73 -3.85 -6.25
N ASP A 189 -7.52 -4.37 -6.48
CA ASP A 189 -6.62 -3.85 -7.51
C ASP A 189 -6.97 -4.57 -8.81
N LEU A 190 -7.90 -4.03 -9.60
CA LEU A 190 -8.56 -4.74 -10.71
C LEU A 190 -7.57 -5.25 -11.77
N TRP A 191 -6.36 -4.68 -11.83
CA TRP A 191 -5.30 -5.13 -12.71
C TRP A 191 -3.93 -4.67 -12.22
N ASN A 192 -2.99 -5.61 -12.06
CA ASN A 192 -1.61 -5.31 -11.69
C ASN A 192 -0.83 -4.72 -12.87
N GLU A 193 -0.21 -3.57 -12.69
CA GLU A 193 0.68 -2.93 -13.67
C GLU A 193 0.08 -2.95 -15.09
N ILE A 194 -1.05 -2.26 -15.26
CA ILE A 194 -1.65 -2.08 -16.58
C ILE A 194 -0.62 -1.41 -17.50
N HIS A 195 -0.37 -2.00 -18.66
CA HIS A 195 0.78 -1.65 -19.49
C HIS A 195 0.45 -1.66 -20.98
N PRO A 196 0.92 -0.69 -21.79
CA PRO A 196 0.59 -0.62 -23.22
C PRO A 196 0.92 -1.88 -24.01
N ALA A 197 2.04 -2.54 -23.68
CA ALA A 197 2.42 -3.81 -24.30
C ALA A 197 1.35 -4.93 -24.17
N GLN A 198 0.47 -4.87 -23.17
CA GLN A 198 -0.65 -5.82 -22.99
C GLN A 198 -1.89 -5.45 -23.83
N GLY A 199 -1.89 -4.25 -24.41
CA GLY A 199 -2.92 -3.70 -25.28
C GLY A 199 -2.44 -3.45 -26.71
N GLY A 200 -1.43 -4.18 -27.18
CA GLY A 200 -0.85 -4.00 -28.52
C GLY A 200 -0.01 -2.74 -28.68
N ASP A 201 0.76 -2.38 -27.65
CA ASP A 201 1.55 -1.14 -27.54
C ASP A 201 0.71 0.14 -27.58
N ALA A 202 -0.53 0.04 -27.08
CA ALA A 202 -1.53 1.10 -27.05
C ALA A 202 -2.18 1.22 -25.66
N ALA A 203 -2.67 2.42 -25.32
CA ALA A 203 -3.28 2.71 -24.01
C ALA A 203 -4.75 3.12 -24.11
N GLU A 204 -5.27 3.31 -25.32
CA GLU A 204 -6.63 3.75 -25.63
C GLU A 204 -7.69 2.76 -25.10
N CYS A 205 -7.32 1.49 -24.93
CA CYS A 205 -8.20 0.47 -24.37
C CYS A 205 -8.34 0.53 -22.84
N PHE A 206 -7.48 1.27 -22.13
CA PHE A 206 -7.45 1.23 -20.66
C PHE A 206 -8.77 1.69 -20.04
N PRO A 207 -9.37 2.85 -20.40
CA PRO A 207 -10.61 3.28 -19.75
C PRO A 207 -11.75 2.27 -19.90
N GLU A 208 -11.94 1.73 -21.09
CA GLU A 208 -13.02 0.78 -21.36
C GLU A 208 -12.79 -0.56 -20.64
N PHE A 209 -11.54 -1.05 -20.61
CA PHE A 209 -11.17 -2.24 -19.86
C PHE A 209 -11.42 -2.07 -18.35
N ILE A 210 -11.01 -0.93 -17.78
CA ILE A 210 -11.18 -0.63 -16.35
C ILE A 210 -12.66 -0.50 -15.99
N ALA A 211 -13.43 0.27 -16.78
CA ALA A 211 -14.87 0.44 -16.57
C ALA A 211 -15.60 -0.90 -16.58
N ASP A 212 -15.30 -1.77 -17.54
CA ASP A 212 -15.97 -3.06 -17.69
C ASP A 212 -15.71 -4.02 -16.50
N LEU A 213 -14.46 -4.08 -16.01
CA LEU A 213 -14.14 -4.84 -14.80
C LEU A 213 -14.77 -4.22 -13.55
N SER A 214 -14.69 -2.90 -13.41
CA SER A 214 -15.19 -2.20 -12.23
C SER A 214 -16.71 -2.34 -12.11
N HIS A 215 -17.45 -2.09 -13.20
CA HIS A 215 -18.91 -2.23 -13.22
C HIS A 215 -19.35 -3.66 -12.93
N HIS A 216 -18.61 -4.65 -13.42
CA HIS A 216 -18.90 -6.05 -13.15
C HIS A 216 -18.78 -6.38 -11.66
N VAL A 217 -17.64 -6.02 -11.03
CA VAL A 217 -17.40 -6.27 -9.60
C VAL A 217 -18.36 -5.47 -8.75
N ARG A 218 -18.51 -4.16 -9.02
CA ARG A 218 -19.35 -3.26 -8.22
C ARG A 218 -20.81 -3.69 -8.26
N ARG A 219 -21.36 -4.05 -9.43
CA ARG A 219 -22.73 -4.56 -9.55
C ARG A 219 -22.92 -5.84 -8.75
N LEU A 220 -21.98 -6.78 -8.86
CA LEU A 220 -22.05 -8.05 -8.15
C LEU A 220 -22.00 -7.86 -6.62
N GLU A 221 -21.11 -7.00 -6.13
CA GLU A 221 -21.03 -6.71 -4.69
C GLU A 221 -22.27 -5.98 -4.18
N LEU A 222 -22.82 -5.02 -4.94
CA LEU A 222 -24.08 -4.36 -4.60
C LEU A 222 -25.24 -5.36 -4.54
N ASP A 223 -25.33 -6.28 -5.50
CA ASP A 223 -26.39 -7.31 -5.53
C ASP A 223 -26.28 -8.30 -4.36
N LEU A 224 -25.05 -8.68 -3.96
CA LEU A 224 -24.81 -9.67 -2.91
C LEU A 224 -24.81 -9.08 -1.50
N TYR A 225 -24.28 -7.87 -1.35
CA TYR A 225 -23.91 -7.29 -0.06
C TYR A 225 -24.52 -5.90 0.19
N GLY A 226 -25.14 -5.28 -0.81
CA GLY A 226 -25.73 -3.93 -0.70
C GLY A 226 -24.69 -2.80 -0.61
N ARG A 227 -23.41 -3.11 -0.84
CA ARG A 227 -22.25 -2.21 -0.77
C ARG A 227 -21.11 -2.79 -1.61
N SER A 228 -20.08 -2.00 -1.90
CA SER A 228 -18.91 -2.44 -2.71
C SER A 228 -17.60 -2.00 -2.06
N HIS A 229 -16.57 -2.82 -2.19
CA HIS A 229 -15.21 -2.48 -1.76
C HIS A 229 -14.61 -1.39 -2.66
N PRO A 230 -13.67 -0.59 -2.13
CA PRO A 230 -12.84 0.29 -2.94
C PRO A 230 -12.13 -0.47 -4.07
N GLN A 231 -12.00 0.19 -5.23
CA GLN A 231 -11.36 -0.36 -6.41
C GLN A 231 -10.27 0.56 -6.94
N THR A 232 -9.19 -0.02 -7.43
CA THR A 232 -8.06 0.69 -8.07
C THR A 232 -7.50 -0.14 -9.24
N VAL A 233 -6.53 0.42 -9.95
CA VAL A 233 -5.66 -0.27 -10.91
C VAL A 233 -4.25 0.29 -10.75
N SER A 234 -3.24 -0.57 -10.70
CA SER A 234 -1.86 -0.13 -10.61
C SER A 234 -1.16 -0.01 -11.97
N ILE A 235 -0.14 0.84 -12.05
CA ILE A 235 0.74 1.01 -13.21
C ILE A 235 2.21 1.02 -12.77
N PHE A 236 3.09 0.48 -13.62
CA PHE A 236 4.54 0.65 -13.44
C PHE A 236 4.91 2.13 -13.64
N GLY A 237 5.22 2.83 -12.55
CA GLY A 237 5.33 4.29 -12.50
C GLY A 237 6.26 4.91 -13.55
N PRO A 238 7.43 4.34 -13.86
CA PRO A 238 8.31 4.88 -14.91
C PRO A 238 7.66 5.03 -16.28
N GLU A 239 6.63 4.24 -16.62
CA GLU A 239 5.89 4.39 -17.88
C GLU A 239 5.22 5.76 -18.00
N LEU A 240 4.80 6.39 -16.89
CA LEU A 240 4.20 7.71 -16.88
C LEU A 240 5.17 8.80 -17.40
N GLU A 241 6.48 8.59 -17.23
CA GLU A 241 7.53 9.48 -17.71
C GLU A 241 8.03 9.06 -19.09
N TRP A 242 8.40 7.78 -19.25
CA TRP A 242 8.97 7.23 -20.49
C TRP A 242 8.00 7.31 -21.67
N ARG A 243 6.70 7.26 -21.39
CA ARG A 243 5.62 7.34 -22.37
C ARG A 243 4.67 8.49 -22.07
N ALA A 244 5.21 9.65 -21.70
CA ALA A 244 4.41 10.85 -21.44
C ALA A 244 3.52 11.30 -22.62
N HIS A 245 3.79 10.83 -23.84
CA HIS A 245 2.96 11.06 -25.03
C HIS A 245 1.69 10.18 -25.09
N MET A 246 1.61 9.12 -24.28
CA MET A 246 0.45 8.23 -24.19
C MET A 246 -0.50 8.69 -23.07
N PRO A 247 -1.82 8.42 -23.19
CA PRO A 247 -2.82 8.84 -22.21
C PRO A 247 -2.83 7.93 -20.97
N LEU A 248 -1.69 7.76 -20.28
CA LEU A 248 -1.54 6.82 -19.15
C LEU A 248 -2.01 7.38 -17.80
N LYS A 249 -2.04 8.70 -17.64
CA LYS A 249 -2.41 9.35 -16.37
C LYS A 249 -3.90 9.30 -16.11
N GLU A 250 -4.71 9.58 -17.13
CA GLU A 250 -6.18 9.63 -17.01
C GLU A 250 -6.78 8.34 -16.42
N PRO A 251 -6.45 7.13 -16.93
CA PRO A 251 -7.04 5.89 -16.45
C PRO A 251 -6.63 5.51 -15.01
N ILE A 252 -5.57 6.12 -14.47
CA ILE A 252 -5.04 5.80 -13.15
C ILE A 252 -5.50 6.81 -12.10
N PHE A 253 -5.37 8.11 -12.40
CA PHE A 253 -5.63 9.17 -11.41
C PHE A 253 -7.07 9.70 -11.44
N ARG A 254 -7.77 9.59 -12.59
CA ARG A 254 -9.04 10.29 -12.82
C ARG A 254 -10.15 9.41 -13.39
N HIS A 255 -9.91 8.10 -13.55
CA HIS A 255 -10.95 7.20 -14.00
C HIS A 255 -12.15 7.25 -13.04
N PRO A 256 -13.38 7.49 -13.54
CA PRO A 256 -14.54 7.76 -12.67
C PRO A 256 -14.97 6.55 -11.85
N ASP A 257 -14.61 5.35 -12.29
CA ASP A 257 -14.99 4.11 -11.59
C ASP A 257 -13.98 3.65 -10.52
N LEU A 258 -12.82 4.30 -10.39
CA LEU A 258 -11.82 3.94 -9.38
C LEU A 258 -11.96 4.83 -8.13
N ASP A 259 -11.86 4.21 -6.96
CA ASP A 259 -12.11 4.85 -5.65
C ASP A 259 -10.84 5.46 -5.03
N PHE A 260 -9.66 4.97 -5.44
CA PHE A 260 -8.37 5.53 -5.04
C PHE A 260 -7.32 5.28 -6.12
N ALA A 261 -6.29 6.10 -6.15
CA ALA A 261 -5.19 5.99 -7.11
C ALA A 261 -3.99 5.29 -6.50
N THR A 262 -3.29 4.50 -7.32
CA THR A 262 -2.03 3.85 -6.92
C THR A 262 -1.07 3.72 -8.10
N VAL A 263 0.22 3.77 -7.79
CA VAL A 263 1.34 3.66 -8.75
C VAL A 263 2.43 2.81 -8.13
N HIS A 264 3.18 2.09 -8.95
CA HIS A 264 4.40 1.40 -8.53
C HIS A 264 5.61 2.32 -8.72
N VAL A 265 6.16 2.85 -7.64
CA VAL A 265 7.17 3.92 -7.69
C VAL A 265 8.59 3.31 -7.78
N TYR A 266 9.18 3.39 -8.97
CA TYR A 266 10.51 2.85 -9.27
C TYR A 266 11.40 3.89 -9.97
N GLN A 267 11.68 5.01 -9.30
CA GLN A 267 12.58 6.04 -9.84
C GLN A 267 13.97 5.47 -10.10
N GLN A 268 14.42 5.62 -11.36
CA GLN A 268 15.71 5.13 -11.81
C GLN A 268 16.87 5.85 -11.12
N GLY A 269 17.82 5.08 -10.61
CA GLY A 269 19.05 5.55 -9.99
C GLY A 269 18.92 6.03 -8.55
N THR A 270 17.71 6.03 -7.99
CA THR A 270 17.46 6.40 -6.58
C THR A 270 16.61 5.36 -5.88
N ILE A 271 15.32 5.26 -6.18
CA ILE A 271 14.42 4.32 -5.50
C ILE A 271 14.73 2.87 -5.90
N ASP A 272 15.03 2.62 -7.18
CA ASP A 272 15.30 1.29 -7.73
C ASP A 272 16.75 0.77 -7.50
N ASP A 273 17.70 1.67 -7.22
CA ASP A 273 19.11 1.36 -6.96
C ASP A 273 19.75 2.48 -6.11
N PRO A 274 19.39 2.57 -4.82
CA PRO A 274 19.82 3.67 -3.97
C PRO A 274 21.33 3.64 -3.69
N ALA A 275 21.97 4.81 -3.83
CA ALA A 275 23.33 5.07 -3.37
C ALA A 275 23.39 5.61 -1.93
N ASP A 276 22.31 6.26 -1.48
CA ASP A 276 22.13 6.79 -0.14
C ASP A 276 20.66 6.63 0.33
N THR A 277 20.40 6.92 1.60
CA THR A 277 19.06 6.79 2.21
C THR A 277 18.20 8.05 2.11
N VAL A 278 18.72 9.18 1.62
CA VAL A 278 18.06 10.50 1.62
C VAL A 278 17.44 10.82 0.25
N ALA A 279 18.21 10.74 -0.84
CA ALA A 279 17.75 11.07 -2.19
C ALA A 279 16.50 10.28 -2.63
N PRO A 280 16.36 8.97 -2.35
CA PRO A 280 15.15 8.23 -2.65
C PRO A 280 13.90 8.79 -1.94
N ALA A 281 14.05 9.26 -0.70
CA ALA A 281 12.95 9.83 0.07
C ALA A 281 12.49 11.17 -0.53
N LEU A 282 13.41 12.00 -1.00
CA LEU A 282 13.10 13.23 -1.71
C LEU A 282 12.37 12.95 -3.03
N ASP A 283 12.82 11.95 -3.79
CA ASP A 283 12.15 11.50 -5.02
C ASP A 283 10.76 10.92 -4.73
N MET A 284 10.60 10.16 -3.65
CA MET A 284 9.30 9.65 -3.23
C MET A 284 8.33 10.80 -2.94
N ALA A 285 8.74 11.79 -2.14
CA ALA A 285 7.89 12.95 -1.85
C ALA A 285 7.53 13.74 -3.12
N ARG A 286 8.48 13.91 -4.05
CA ARG A 286 8.25 14.54 -5.36
C ARG A 286 7.21 13.77 -6.17
N HIS A 287 7.34 12.45 -6.25
CA HIS A 287 6.40 11.58 -6.97
C HIS A 287 5.02 11.61 -6.36
N VAL A 288 4.90 11.50 -5.04
CA VAL A 288 3.60 11.63 -4.35
C VAL A 288 2.97 12.97 -4.71
N ARG A 289 3.67 14.09 -4.54
CA ARG A 289 3.14 15.42 -4.89
C ARG A 289 2.69 15.50 -6.36
N ALA A 290 3.50 14.97 -7.29
CA ALA A 290 3.16 14.94 -8.71
C ALA A 290 1.90 14.10 -8.99
N HIS A 291 1.77 12.94 -8.36
CA HIS A 291 0.59 12.08 -8.48
C HIS A 291 -0.66 12.72 -7.87
N LEU A 292 -0.53 13.41 -6.72
CA LEU A 292 -1.64 14.15 -6.13
C LEU A 292 -2.12 15.29 -7.02
N ALA A 293 -1.20 15.97 -7.73
CA ALA A 293 -1.56 17.02 -8.67
C ALA A 293 -2.36 16.51 -9.88
N GLU A 294 -2.30 15.20 -10.19
CA GLU A 294 -3.12 14.57 -11.22
C GLU A 294 -4.53 14.22 -10.72
N ILE A 295 -4.77 14.20 -9.41
CA ILE A 295 -6.06 13.83 -8.82
C ILE A 295 -6.95 15.06 -8.68
N ALA A 296 -8.12 15.03 -9.34
CA ALA A 296 -9.03 16.18 -9.38
C ALA A 296 -10.20 16.11 -8.37
N ASP A 297 -10.50 14.94 -7.82
CA ASP A 297 -11.66 14.70 -6.95
C ASP A 297 -11.30 14.46 -5.48
N GLY A 298 -10.01 14.59 -5.15
CA GLY A 298 -9.50 14.39 -3.80
C GLY A 298 -9.49 12.93 -3.33
N ARG A 299 -9.65 11.94 -4.22
CA ARG A 299 -9.59 10.51 -3.84
C ARG A 299 -8.26 10.15 -3.14
N PRO A 300 -8.24 9.15 -2.24
CA PRO A 300 -7.00 8.72 -1.60
C PRO A 300 -5.94 8.30 -2.63
N TYR A 301 -4.67 8.45 -2.24
CA TYR A 301 -3.54 7.95 -3.01
C TYR A 301 -2.57 7.24 -2.07
N CYS A 302 -2.11 6.05 -2.46
CA CYS A 302 -0.98 5.39 -1.85
C CYS A 302 -0.24 4.57 -2.90
N ASP A 303 1.09 4.56 -2.90
CA ASP A 303 1.80 3.59 -3.74
C ASP A 303 1.56 2.16 -3.21
N SER A 304 1.26 1.26 -4.14
CA SER A 304 1.04 -0.16 -3.86
C SER A 304 2.31 -0.99 -4.06
N GLU A 305 3.36 -0.39 -4.58
CA GLU A 305 4.65 -1.04 -4.79
C GLU A 305 5.76 -0.01 -4.91
N HIS A 306 6.87 -0.24 -4.22
CA HIS A 306 8.14 0.44 -4.51
C HIS A 306 9.31 -0.42 -4.05
N GLY A 307 10.48 -0.16 -4.63
CA GLY A 307 11.74 -0.49 -3.98
C GLY A 307 12.95 -0.67 -4.89
N PRO A 308 14.07 -1.22 -4.37
CA PRO A 308 15.36 -1.23 -5.03
C PRO A 308 15.40 -2.39 -6.06
N ILE A 309 14.47 -2.39 -7.00
CA ILE A 309 14.27 -3.49 -7.96
C ILE A 309 15.49 -3.67 -8.85
N HIS A 310 16.16 -2.61 -9.30
CA HIS A 310 17.36 -2.72 -10.13
C HIS A 310 18.54 -3.29 -9.32
N ARG A 311 18.70 -2.85 -8.06
CA ARG A 311 19.70 -3.42 -7.12
C ARG A 311 19.52 -4.93 -6.95
N PHE A 312 18.27 -5.38 -6.81
CA PHE A 312 17.97 -6.79 -6.58
C PHE A 312 17.93 -7.60 -7.87
N LYS A 313 17.08 -7.23 -8.82
CA LYS A 313 16.79 -7.99 -10.03
C LYS A 313 17.96 -7.99 -10.99
N ASP A 314 18.60 -6.86 -11.21
CA ASP A 314 19.61 -6.73 -12.27
C ASP A 314 21.02 -6.91 -11.71
N LYS A 315 21.31 -6.34 -10.53
CA LYS A 315 22.62 -6.50 -9.87
C LYS A 315 22.73 -7.74 -8.98
N LYS A 316 21.61 -8.42 -8.66
CA LYS A 316 21.57 -9.63 -7.80
C LYS A 316 22.14 -9.40 -6.40
N LEU A 317 21.97 -8.19 -5.86
CA LEU A 317 22.47 -7.82 -4.53
C LEU A 317 21.31 -7.55 -3.58
N ASN A 318 21.46 -8.00 -2.33
CA ASN A 318 20.69 -7.46 -1.22
C ASN A 318 21.34 -6.14 -0.78
N LEU A 319 20.53 -5.14 -0.45
CA LEU A 319 21.02 -4.01 0.34
C LEU A 319 21.42 -4.51 1.74
N PRO A 320 22.49 -3.96 2.35
CA PRO A 320 22.78 -4.20 3.76
C PRO A 320 21.55 -3.89 4.62
N GLU A 321 21.25 -4.74 5.61
CA GLU A 321 20.01 -4.63 6.39
C GLU A 321 19.85 -3.26 7.05
N ALA A 322 20.89 -2.75 7.71
CA ALA A 322 20.85 -1.44 8.35
C ALA A 322 20.57 -0.28 7.37
N PHE A 323 21.16 -0.33 6.17
CA PHE A 323 20.92 0.65 5.11
C PHE A 323 19.47 0.58 4.65
N ASP A 324 18.96 -0.63 4.40
CA ASP A 324 17.62 -0.80 3.86
C ASP A 324 16.52 -0.46 4.87
N ASP A 325 16.74 -0.76 6.15
CA ASP A 325 15.84 -0.35 7.22
C ASP A 325 15.72 1.18 7.30
N GLU A 326 16.85 1.90 7.22
CA GLU A 326 16.86 3.36 7.25
C GLU A 326 16.28 3.96 5.96
N TYR A 327 16.64 3.43 4.80
CA TYR A 327 16.04 3.77 3.51
C TYR A 327 14.52 3.60 3.55
N PHE A 328 14.02 2.46 4.07
CA PHE A 328 12.58 2.18 4.15
C PHE A 328 11.87 3.18 5.05
N ARG A 329 12.47 3.48 6.21
CA ARG A 329 11.97 4.49 7.15
C ARG A 329 11.81 5.85 6.48
N HIS A 330 12.84 6.34 5.79
CA HIS A 330 12.79 7.65 5.14
C HIS A 330 11.74 7.70 4.03
N MET A 331 11.65 6.64 3.21
CA MET A 331 10.62 6.50 2.17
C MET A 331 9.21 6.54 2.75
N GLN A 332 8.98 5.81 3.84
CA GLN A 332 7.69 5.73 4.52
C GLN A 332 7.22 7.11 5.02
N TRP A 333 8.11 7.84 5.69
CA TRP A 333 7.80 9.16 6.21
C TRP A 333 7.68 10.22 5.11
N ALA A 334 8.52 10.16 4.08
CA ALA A 334 8.40 11.03 2.91
C ALA A 334 7.07 10.83 2.17
N HIS A 335 6.63 9.58 2.00
CA HIS A 335 5.36 9.28 1.36
C HIS A 335 4.17 9.87 2.14
N LEU A 336 4.11 9.64 3.45
CA LEU A 336 3.06 10.19 4.31
C LEU A 336 3.11 11.73 4.33
N ALA A 337 4.29 12.30 4.54
CA ALA A 337 4.47 13.75 4.66
C ALA A 337 4.18 14.51 3.37
N ALA A 338 4.30 13.85 2.21
CA ALA A 338 3.91 14.41 0.93
C ALA A 338 2.40 14.30 0.63
N GLY A 339 1.60 13.70 1.53
CA GLY A 339 0.14 13.58 1.39
C GLY A 339 -0.34 12.18 0.97
N GLY A 340 0.51 11.17 1.02
CA GLY A 340 0.07 9.79 0.85
C GLY A 340 -0.91 9.35 1.95
N ALA A 341 -1.85 8.47 1.62
CA ALA A 341 -2.82 7.93 2.56
C ALA A 341 -2.22 6.89 3.53
N GLY A 342 -0.93 6.56 3.41
CA GLY A 342 -0.22 5.58 4.23
C GLY A 342 1.29 5.72 4.05
N GLY A 343 2.03 4.66 4.37
CA GLY A 343 3.50 4.63 4.29
C GLY A 343 4.09 4.17 2.95
N GLY A 344 3.25 3.89 1.95
CA GLY A 344 3.66 3.15 0.76
C GLY A 344 3.86 1.66 1.01
N MET A 345 3.83 0.84 -0.03
CA MET A 345 3.92 -0.63 0.11
C MET A 345 5.21 -1.15 -0.52
N ARG A 346 6.18 -1.49 0.35
CA ARG A 346 7.48 -2.02 -0.08
C ARG A 346 7.35 -3.39 -0.74
N TRP A 347 7.92 -3.52 -1.94
CA TRP A 347 8.28 -4.82 -2.50
C TRP A 347 9.62 -5.27 -1.90
N PRO A 348 9.76 -6.50 -1.37
CA PRO A 348 10.95 -6.89 -0.62
C PRO A 348 12.26 -6.63 -1.33
N ASN A 349 12.42 -7.13 -2.58
CA ASN A 349 13.65 -7.01 -3.37
C ASN A 349 14.90 -7.48 -2.60
N ARG A 350 14.77 -8.65 -1.96
CA ARG A 350 15.86 -9.33 -1.25
C ARG A 350 15.68 -10.84 -1.33
N ASN A 351 16.75 -11.56 -0.97
CA ASN A 351 16.72 -13.00 -0.73
C ASN A 351 17.01 -13.29 0.76
N PRO A 352 16.14 -14.02 1.50
CA PRO A 352 14.81 -14.46 1.08
C PRO A 352 13.85 -13.29 0.80
N HIS A 353 12.82 -13.54 0.00
CA HIS A 353 11.89 -12.52 -0.50
C HIS A 353 10.85 -12.12 0.56
N ARG A 354 11.32 -11.37 1.58
CA ARG A 354 10.54 -10.87 2.71
C ARG A 354 11.11 -9.54 3.19
N LEU A 355 10.32 -8.71 3.87
CA LEU A 355 10.86 -7.52 4.55
C LEU A 355 11.72 -7.93 5.75
N THR A 356 12.67 -7.08 6.12
CA THR A 356 13.48 -7.25 7.33
C THR A 356 12.63 -7.01 8.57
N GLU A 357 13.09 -7.47 9.73
CA GLU A 357 12.42 -7.17 11.00
C GLU A 357 12.45 -5.66 11.31
N GLY A 358 13.54 -4.97 10.92
CA GLY A 358 13.65 -3.52 11.05
C GLY A 358 12.55 -2.78 10.30
N MET A 359 12.32 -3.11 9.03
CA MET A 359 11.20 -2.54 8.26
C MET A 359 9.84 -2.77 8.92
N ARG A 360 9.60 -3.96 9.49
CA ARG A 360 8.35 -4.23 10.23
C ARG A 360 8.23 -3.34 11.46
N ARG A 361 9.33 -3.13 12.20
CA ARG A 361 9.33 -2.19 13.33
C ARG A 361 9.03 -0.77 12.86
N GLU A 362 9.57 -0.31 11.73
CA GLU A 362 9.27 1.01 11.15
C GLU A 362 7.79 1.18 10.80
N GLN A 363 7.13 0.14 10.29
CA GLN A 363 5.67 0.14 10.07
C GLN A 363 4.90 0.34 11.38
N GLY A 364 5.34 -0.31 12.46
CA GLY A 364 4.76 -0.15 13.79
C GLY A 364 4.92 1.27 14.35
N LYS A 365 6.01 1.97 14.01
CA LYS A 365 6.19 3.38 14.40
C LYS A 365 5.20 4.29 13.70
N LEU A 366 4.95 4.07 12.41
CA LEU A 366 3.89 4.78 11.69
C LEU A 366 2.53 4.53 12.31
N ALA A 367 2.18 3.28 12.61
CA ALA A 367 0.90 2.95 13.25
C ALA A 367 0.70 3.72 14.58
N ARG A 368 1.75 3.88 15.39
CA ARG A 368 1.70 4.66 16.64
C ARG A 368 1.63 6.18 16.43
N PHE A 369 2.13 6.68 15.30
CA PHE A 369 2.12 8.10 14.97
C PHE A 369 0.75 8.58 14.48
N LEU A 370 0.01 7.75 13.73
CA LEU A 370 -1.28 8.13 13.13
C LEU A 370 -2.27 8.78 14.13
N PRO A 371 -2.43 8.34 15.39
CA PRO A 371 -3.33 9.00 16.35
C PRO A 371 -3.04 10.48 16.65
N GLU A 372 -1.89 11.01 16.22
CA GLU A 372 -1.56 12.43 16.34
C GLU A 372 -2.42 13.33 15.44
N PHE A 373 -3.20 12.82 14.49
CA PHE A 373 -4.04 13.62 13.60
C PHE A 373 -5.51 13.22 13.64
N ASP A 374 -6.39 14.17 13.33
CA ASP A 374 -7.78 13.88 12.98
C ASP A 374 -7.89 13.70 11.45
N TRP A 375 -7.58 12.49 10.98
CA TRP A 375 -7.50 12.16 9.56
C TRP A 375 -8.81 12.31 8.80
N LEU A 376 -9.97 12.24 9.48
CA LEU A 376 -11.26 12.39 8.82
C LEU A 376 -11.63 13.87 8.58
N SER A 377 -10.88 14.81 9.15
CA SER A 377 -10.99 16.24 8.84
C SER A 377 -9.74 16.82 8.18
N PHE A 378 -8.62 16.09 8.19
CA PHE A 378 -7.34 16.54 7.66
C PHE A 378 -7.33 16.65 6.13
N ARG A 379 -6.98 17.82 5.59
CA ARG A 379 -6.55 17.95 4.19
C ARG A 379 -5.04 17.78 4.10
N ARG A 380 -4.60 17.39 2.92
CA ARG A 380 -3.22 17.02 2.61
C ARG A 380 -2.61 17.95 1.57
N GLU A 381 -2.98 19.22 1.61
CA GLU A 381 -2.45 20.20 0.67
C GLU A 381 -0.93 20.25 0.83
N GLY A 382 -0.19 20.30 -0.27
CA GLY A 382 1.26 20.37 -0.22
C GLY A 382 1.70 21.68 0.44
N ILE A 383 2.52 21.59 1.48
CA ILE A 383 3.04 22.76 2.20
C ILE A 383 4.53 22.93 1.86
N ASP A 384 4.92 24.13 1.46
CA ASP A 384 6.33 24.50 1.30
C ASP A 384 6.83 25.15 2.60
N VAL A 385 7.46 24.32 3.44
CA VAL A 385 7.96 24.75 4.76
C VAL A 385 9.32 25.42 4.59
N GLU A 386 9.45 26.62 5.13
CA GLU A 386 10.76 27.28 5.21
C GLU A 386 11.54 26.74 6.40
N VAL A 387 12.79 26.38 6.19
CA VAL A 387 13.70 25.90 7.23
C VAL A 387 14.94 26.78 7.26
N ALA A 388 15.18 27.44 8.40
CA ALA A 388 16.41 28.17 8.66
C ALA A 388 17.32 27.34 9.57
N ALA A 389 18.46 26.91 9.02
CA ALA A 389 19.43 26.04 9.69
C ALA A 389 20.86 26.29 9.17
N ASP A 390 21.87 26.11 10.02
CA ASP A 390 23.29 26.09 9.64
C ASP A 390 23.69 24.70 9.08
N GLY A 391 22.93 24.20 8.11
CA GLY A 391 23.07 22.87 7.50
C GLY A 391 21.95 22.56 6.52
N ALA A 392 22.13 21.57 5.65
CA ALA A 392 21.11 21.18 4.68
C ALA A 392 20.04 20.30 5.34
N VAL A 393 18.84 20.86 5.52
CA VAL A 393 17.65 20.15 6.00
C VAL A 393 16.55 20.27 4.95
N HIS A 394 16.04 19.11 4.52
CA HIS A 394 14.90 19.02 3.63
C HIS A 394 13.62 18.94 4.44
N ALA A 395 12.59 19.69 4.05
CA ALA A 395 11.26 19.59 4.61
C ALA A 395 10.29 19.02 3.57
N MET A 396 9.60 17.95 3.96
CA MET A 396 8.46 17.41 3.23
C MET A 396 7.24 17.62 4.12
N ALA A 397 6.19 18.23 3.58
CA ALA A 397 5.03 18.57 4.39
C ALA A 397 3.73 18.59 3.60
N CYS A 398 2.65 18.31 4.33
CA CYS A 398 1.28 18.48 3.90
C CYS A 398 0.40 18.92 5.07
N GLY A 399 -0.71 19.56 4.77
CA GLY A 399 -1.70 19.90 5.77
C GLY A 399 -2.87 20.73 5.27
N ASP A 400 -3.52 21.40 6.21
CA ASP A 400 -4.65 22.29 6.02
C ASP A 400 -4.55 23.50 6.97
N ASP A 401 -5.64 24.25 7.12
CA ASP A 401 -5.70 25.43 8.00
C ASP A 401 -5.70 25.10 9.50
N ARG A 402 -5.82 23.82 9.89
CA ARG A 402 -5.94 23.38 11.28
C ARG A 402 -4.83 22.44 11.73
N GLN A 403 -4.27 21.63 10.84
CA GLN A 403 -3.29 20.62 11.16
C GLN A 403 -2.19 20.60 10.08
N ALA A 404 -0.97 20.22 10.46
CA ALA A 404 0.11 20.03 9.51
C ALA A 404 1.05 18.91 9.95
N LEU A 405 1.53 18.15 8.97
CA LEU A 405 2.57 17.15 9.13
C LEU A 405 3.83 17.66 8.43
N VAL A 406 4.93 17.77 9.17
CA VAL A 406 6.23 18.16 8.61
C VAL A 406 7.26 17.09 8.93
N TYR A 407 7.90 16.52 7.91
CA TYR A 407 9.05 15.65 8.02
C TYR A 407 10.32 16.41 7.66
N LEU A 408 11.21 16.57 8.65
CA LEU A 408 12.52 17.18 8.50
C LEU A 408 13.57 16.08 8.35
N LEU A 409 14.30 16.09 7.24
CA LEU A 409 15.33 15.11 6.92
C LEU A 409 16.63 15.82 6.59
N ARG A 410 17.72 15.52 7.32
CA ARG A 410 19.03 16.10 7.02
C ARG A 410 19.60 15.53 5.73
N GLY A 411 20.22 16.38 4.93
CA GLY A 411 21.00 16.01 3.75
C GLY A 411 22.50 16.28 3.89
N ASP A 412 22.92 16.99 4.93
CA ASP A 412 24.32 17.38 5.19
C ASP A 412 25.12 16.33 5.98
N ALA A 413 24.46 15.29 6.48
CA ALA A 413 25.03 14.30 7.39
C ALA A 413 25.09 12.88 6.79
N VAL A 414 25.09 12.74 5.47
CA VAL A 414 25.23 11.44 4.81
C VAL A 414 26.69 10.96 4.90
N GLY A 415 26.89 9.81 5.54
CA GLY A 415 28.19 9.16 5.71
C GLY A 415 28.68 8.44 4.44
N PRO A 416 29.90 7.89 4.46
CA PRO A 416 30.49 7.19 3.31
C PRO A 416 29.78 5.86 2.97
N ASP A 417 28.96 5.35 3.88
CA ASP A 417 28.09 4.18 3.67
C ASP A 417 26.71 4.55 3.07
N GLY A 418 26.47 5.83 2.79
CA GLY A 418 25.22 6.34 2.25
C GLY A 418 24.09 6.47 3.28
N MET A 419 24.37 6.24 4.57
CA MET A 419 23.40 6.40 5.66
C MET A 419 23.59 7.73 6.38
N LEU A 420 22.61 8.16 7.16
CA LEU A 420 22.78 9.34 8.01
C LEU A 420 23.68 9.05 9.21
N ASP A 421 24.70 9.87 9.40
CA ASP A 421 25.62 9.78 10.53
C ASP A 421 24.91 10.16 11.83
N ARG A 422 24.62 9.14 12.65
CA ARG A 422 23.98 9.30 13.97
C ARG A 422 24.87 10.03 14.99
N GLN A 423 26.15 10.23 14.70
CA GLN A 423 27.07 11.00 15.53
C GLN A 423 27.24 12.44 15.07
N ALA A 424 26.63 12.83 13.93
CA ALA A 424 26.66 14.19 13.44
C ALA A 424 26.17 15.18 14.53
N PRO A 425 26.78 16.38 14.63
CA PRO A 425 26.31 17.42 15.56
C PRO A 425 24.82 17.68 15.37
N ALA A 426 24.08 17.79 16.47
CA ALA A 426 22.64 18.05 16.41
C ALA A 426 22.38 19.49 15.92
N LEU A 427 21.37 19.67 15.06
CA LEU A 427 20.96 20.97 14.53
C LEU A 427 19.71 21.47 15.24
N VAL A 428 19.75 22.74 15.65
CA VAL A 428 18.55 23.50 16.01
C VAL A 428 18.09 24.23 14.76
N VAL A 429 16.81 24.14 14.44
CA VAL A 429 16.27 24.77 13.23
C VAL A 429 15.07 25.63 13.58
N ARG A 430 14.85 26.70 12.81
CA ARG A 430 13.60 27.46 12.84
C ARG A 430 12.78 27.05 11.63
N VAL A 431 11.53 26.68 11.86
CA VAL A 431 10.57 26.34 10.80
C VAL A 431 9.49 27.40 10.68
N VAL A 432 9.06 27.66 9.45
CA VAL A 432 7.86 28.43 9.12
C VAL A 432 6.92 27.51 8.35
N VAL A 433 5.75 27.23 8.93
CA VAL A 433 4.71 26.39 8.34
C VAL A 433 3.57 27.29 7.88
N PRO A 434 3.44 27.57 6.57
CA PRO A 434 2.35 28.40 6.05
C PRO A 434 1.02 27.63 5.99
N GLY A 435 -0.08 28.37 5.81
CA GLY A 435 -1.40 27.82 5.54
C GLY A 435 -2.27 27.58 6.79
N LEU A 436 -1.66 27.53 7.98
CA LEU A 436 -2.37 27.37 9.24
C LEU A 436 -3.10 28.66 9.64
N ALA A 437 -4.37 28.54 10.05
CA ALA A 437 -5.16 29.64 10.58
C ALA A 437 -4.45 30.32 11.77
N ASP A 438 -4.76 31.60 12.02
CA ASP A 438 -4.18 32.30 13.16
C ASP A 438 -4.69 31.71 14.49
N GLY A 439 -3.78 31.45 15.42
CA GLY A 439 -4.11 30.77 16.68
C GLY A 439 -2.91 30.15 17.38
N GLU A 440 -3.16 29.49 18.50
CA GLU A 440 -2.15 28.72 19.23
C GLU A 440 -2.23 27.24 18.84
N TYR A 441 -1.05 26.64 18.62
CA TYR A 441 -0.91 25.27 18.18
C TYR A 441 -0.01 24.50 19.12
N ARG A 442 -0.35 23.23 19.33
CA ARG A 442 0.55 22.23 19.88
C ARG A 442 1.35 21.61 18.75
N VAL A 443 2.66 21.66 18.88
CA VAL A 443 3.62 20.99 18.01
C VAL A 443 4.20 19.81 18.78
N THR A 444 3.86 18.59 18.37
CA THR A 444 4.42 17.35 18.93
C THR A 444 5.60 16.92 18.07
N LEU A 445 6.80 16.89 18.66
CA LEU A 445 8.00 16.41 18.01
C LEU A 445 8.11 14.91 18.17
N TRP A 446 8.20 14.20 17.06
CA TRP A 446 8.36 12.76 17.00
C TRP A 446 9.76 12.39 16.54
N ASP A 447 10.41 11.51 17.31
CA ASP A 447 11.65 10.86 16.89
C ASP A 447 11.30 9.67 15.98
N PRO A 448 11.63 9.71 14.68
CA PRO A 448 11.26 8.64 13.77
C PRO A 448 12.08 7.37 13.99
N VAL A 449 13.25 7.46 14.64
CA VAL A 449 14.08 6.30 15.03
C VAL A 449 13.47 5.60 16.25
N ALA A 450 13.07 6.35 17.28
CA ALA A 450 12.45 5.77 18.47
C ALA A 450 10.98 5.36 18.22
N GLY A 451 10.28 6.12 17.36
CA GLY A 451 8.86 5.92 17.07
C GLY A 451 7.96 6.27 18.25
N GLU A 452 8.30 7.37 18.94
CA GLU A 452 7.55 7.94 20.05
C GLU A 452 7.67 9.49 20.07
N PRO A 453 6.72 10.19 20.71
CA PRO A 453 6.83 11.62 20.94
C PRO A 453 8.02 11.92 21.87
N ARG A 454 8.91 12.80 21.44
CA ARG A 454 10.04 13.28 22.24
C ARG A 454 9.68 14.48 23.11
N GLU A 455 8.97 15.45 22.54
CA GLU A 455 8.68 16.73 23.19
C GLU A 455 7.41 17.35 22.62
N ARG A 456 6.74 18.20 23.41
CA ARG A 456 5.59 19.00 22.96
C ARG A 456 5.85 20.45 23.27
N LEU A 457 5.66 21.31 22.29
CA LEU A 457 5.81 22.76 22.42
C LEU A 457 4.56 23.49 21.92
N LEU A 458 4.35 24.69 22.44
CA LEU A 458 3.33 25.61 21.96
C LEU A 458 3.97 26.60 20.98
N ALA A 459 3.28 26.86 19.87
CA ALA A 459 3.69 27.83 18.87
C ALA A 459 2.47 28.60 18.35
N GLY A 460 2.64 29.89 18.11
CA GLY A 460 1.61 30.74 17.51
C GLY A 460 1.69 30.70 15.98
N SER A 461 0.53 30.65 15.34
CA SER A 461 0.35 31.05 13.94
C SER A 461 -0.16 32.49 13.89
N HIS A 462 0.53 33.32 13.10
CA HIS A 462 0.16 34.71 12.86
C HIS A 462 0.38 35.04 11.39
N GLU A 463 -0.58 35.74 10.79
CA GLU A 463 -0.60 36.06 9.36
C GLU A 463 -0.58 34.78 8.49
N GLY A 464 -1.27 33.73 8.94
CA GLY A 464 -1.38 32.46 8.22
C GLY A 464 -0.11 31.60 8.25
N ALA A 465 0.81 31.85 9.18
CA ALA A 465 2.06 31.10 9.30
C ALA A 465 2.48 30.83 10.75
N LEU A 466 2.67 29.55 11.06
CA LEU A 466 3.23 29.09 12.33
C LEU A 466 4.75 29.17 12.30
N ARG A 467 5.33 29.75 13.35
CA ARG A 467 6.79 29.88 13.49
C ARG A 467 7.25 29.18 14.76
N ALA A 468 8.11 28.19 14.63
CA ALA A 468 8.61 27.41 15.77
C ALA A 468 10.13 27.26 15.74
N CYS A 469 10.75 27.34 16.92
CA CYS A 469 12.12 26.90 17.13
C CYS A 469 12.08 25.42 17.49
N VAL A 470 12.67 24.58 16.64
CA VAL A 470 12.70 23.12 16.82
C VAL A 470 13.95 22.74 17.61
N PRO A 471 13.81 22.07 18.76
CA PRO A 471 14.91 21.49 19.54
C PRO A 471 15.89 20.67 18.71
N ALA A 472 17.12 20.56 19.22
CA ALA A 472 18.22 19.94 18.48
C ALA A 472 17.92 18.48 18.09
N PHE A 473 18.12 18.11 16.82
CA PHE A 473 17.99 16.73 16.30
C PHE A 473 19.17 16.35 15.40
N ARG A 474 19.43 15.04 15.23
CA ARG A 474 20.65 14.54 14.58
C ARG A 474 20.49 14.04 13.16
N THR A 475 19.38 13.39 12.82
CA THR A 475 19.17 12.77 11.50
C THR A 475 17.89 13.30 10.87
N ASP A 476 16.77 13.07 11.55
CA ASP A 476 15.46 13.39 11.06
C ASP A 476 14.47 13.56 12.22
N LEU A 477 13.39 14.30 11.97
CA LEU A 477 12.39 14.65 12.97
C LEU A 477 11.04 14.85 12.29
N ILE A 478 9.95 14.47 12.96
CA ILE A 478 8.59 14.75 12.48
C ILE A 478 7.92 15.74 13.43
N LEU A 479 7.21 16.71 12.88
CA LEU A 479 6.34 17.62 13.61
C LEU A 479 4.90 17.26 13.28
N ALA A 480 4.13 16.90 14.31
CA ALA A 480 2.68 16.85 14.23
C ALA A 480 2.11 18.13 14.84
N VAL A 481 1.51 18.97 13.99
CA VAL A 481 0.98 20.29 14.36
C VAL A 481 -0.55 20.20 14.43
N ARG A 482 -1.12 20.61 15.55
CA ARG A 482 -2.58 20.67 15.78
C ARG A 482 -2.97 21.90 16.59
N PRO A 483 -4.24 22.31 16.57
CA PRO A 483 -4.70 23.40 17.44
C PRO A 483 -4.44 23.03 18.91
N ALA A 484 -4.01 24.01 19.71
CA ALA A 484 -3.92 23.82 21.15
C ALA A 484 -5.33 23.61 21.75
N PRO A 485 -5.49 22.79 22.80
CA PRO A 485 -6.79 22.55 23.43
C PRO A 485 -7.42 23.78 24.09
#